data_AF-A0A1B6JWJ2-F1
#
_entry.id   AF-A0A1B6JWJ2-F1
#
_cell.length_a   1.000
_cell.length_b   1.000
_cell.length_c   1.000
_cell.angle_alpha   90.00
_cell.angle_beta   90.00
_cell.angle_gamma   90.00
#
_symmetry.space_group_name_H-M   'P 1'
#
loop_
_entity.id
_entity.type
_entity.pdbx_description
1 polymer ?
#
loop_
_entity_poly.entity_id
_entity_poly.type
_entity_poly.pdbx_seq_one_letter_code
_entity_poly.pdbx_strand_id
1 'polypeptide(L)'
;LFLREHNLLADQLFLLNPHWSDERLFEEARRILIAQYQHITYSHFLPLVLGYENTILYKLYPRKFGYGFGYDAQVNPGTLNMFTTSAFRSLHSIVPGHVEFPMEVGECPLSSKPLVEVMNRPYLLVEEGNFDSLLRGFTRQASN
;
A
#
# COMPACT_ATOMS: atom_id res chain seq x y z
N LEU A 1 -2.80 5.67 6.81
CA LEU A 1 -3.09 6.16 5.44
C LEU A 1 -4.42 5.63 4.94
N PHE A 2 -4.56 4.33 4.62
CA PHE A 2 -5.79 3.76 4.04
C PHE A 2 -7.05 3.91 4.90
N LEU A 3 -6.93 3.95 6.23
CA LEU A 3 -8.07 4.28 7.09
C LEU A 3 -8.60 5.71 6.82
N ARG A 4 -7.71 6.69 6.64
CA ARG A 4 -8.09 8.07 6.33
C ARG A 4 -8.70 8.17 4.93
N GLU A 5 -8.14 7.43 3.96
CA GLU A 5 -8.68 7.34 2.61
C GLU A 5 -10.08 6.72 2.58
N HIS A 6 -10.32 5.66 3.35
CA HIS A 6 -11.64 5.06 3.48
C HIS A 6 -12.69 6.07 3.96
N ASN A 7 -12.38 6.81 5.03
CA ASN A 7 -13.28 7.83 5.57
C ASN A 7 -13.50 8.97 4.56
N LEU A 8 -12.44 9.41 3.88
CA LEU A 8 -12.56 10.42 2.82
C LEU A 8 -13.48 9.97 1.69
N LEU A 9 -13.35 8.71 1.24
CA LEU A 9 -14.23 8.12 0.23
C LEU A 9 -15.67 8.03 0.73
N ALA A 10 -15.90 7.61 1.98
CA ALA A 10 -17.24 7.54 2.56
C ALA A 10 -17.90 8.93 2.64
N ASP A 11 -17.17 9.95 3.09
CA ASP A 11 -17.65 11.34 3.15
C ASP A 11 -18.03 11.86 1.76
N GLN A 12 -17.18 11.62 0.76
CA GLN A 12 -17.45 12.01 -0.63
C GLN A 12 -18.66 11.28 -1.21
N LEU A 13 -18.80 9.98 -0.95
CA LEU A 13 -19.95 9.18 -1.39
C LEU A 13 -21.25 9.64 -0.74
N PHE A 14 -21.21 10.06 0.53
CA PHE A 14 -22.37 10.61 1.22
C PHE A 14 -22.83 11.93 0.60
N LEU A 15 -21.88 12.83 0.30
CA LEU A 15 -22.19 14.10 -0.38
C LEU A 15 -22.86 13.88 -1.75
N LEU A 16 -22.41 12.86 -2.50
CA LEU A 16 -22.99 12.48 -3.78
C LEU A 16 -24.31 11.72 -3.65
N ASN A 17 -24.47 10.94 -2.59
CA ASN A 17 -25.62 10.07 -2.36
C ASN A 17 -26.16 10.22 -0.93
N PRO A 18 -26.80 11.34 -0.57
CA PRO A 18 -27.27 11.58 0.80
C PRO A 18 -28.34 10.59 1.30
N HIS A 19 -28.92 9.82 0.37
CA HIS A 19 -29.94 8.81 0.63
C HIS A 19 -29.37 7.42 0.94
N TRP A 20 -28.05 7.22 0.85
CA TRP A 20 -27.42 5.95 1.19
C TRP A 20 -27.36 5.77 2.70
N SER A 21 -27.54 4.51 3.15
CA SER A 21 -27.30 4.13 4.54
C SER A 21 -25.80 4.09 4.84
N ASP A 22 -25.46 4.16 6.12
CA ASP A 22 -24.08 4.04 6.62
C ASP A 22 -23.40 2.75 6.13
N GLU A 23 -24.09 1.61 6.24
CA GLU A 23 -23.60 0.31 5.74
C GLU A 23 -23.24 0.36 4.24
N ARG A 24 -24.06 1.02 3.42
CA ARG A 24 -23.80 1.13 1.99
C ARG A 24 -22.61 2.05 1.71
N LEU A 25 -22.47 3.15 2.45
CA LEU A 25 -21.32 4.04 2.34
C LEU A 25 -20.03 3.30 2.70
N PHE A 26 -20.05 2.54 3.80
CA PHE A 26 -18.92 1.72 4.22
C PHE A 26 -18.52 0.70 3.15
N GLU A 27 -19.45 -0.12 2.67
CA GLU A 27 -19.13 -1.16 1.70
C GLU A 27 -18.69 -0.60 0.33
N GLU A 28 -19.28 0.50 -0.15
CA GLU A 28 -18.82 1.13 -1.40
C GLU A 28 -17.46 1.83 -1.24
N ALA A 29 -17.21 2.53 -0.13
CA ALA A 29 -15.89 3.10 0.17
C ALA A 29 -14.82 2.00 0.28
N ARG A 30 -15.14 0.89 0.95
CA ARG A 30 -14.28 -0.30 1.06
C ARG A 30 -13.99 -0.90 -0.32
N ARG A 31 -15.00 -1.05 -1.17
CA ARG A 31 -14.85 -1.58 -2.52
C ARG A 31 -13.92 -0.72 -3.37
N ILE A 32 -14.05 0.61 -3.31
CA ILE A 32 -13.15 1.54 -4.03
C ILE A 32 -11.72 1.44 -3.49
N LEU A 33 -11.54 1.43 -2.16
CA LEU A 33 -10.23 1.31 -1.52
C LEU A 33 -9.51 0.01 -1.91
N ILE A 34 -10.24 -1.12 -1.95
CA ILE A 34 -9.71 -2.40 -2.42
C ILE A 34 -9.26 -2.28 -3.88
N ALA A 35 -10.05 -1.62 -4.74
CA ALA A 35 -9.68 -1.41 -6.14
C ALA A 35 -8.43 -0.52 -6.29
N GLN A 36 -8.30 0.53 -5.48
CA GLN A 36 -7.07 1.36 -5.42
C GLN A 36 -5.87 0.51 -5.00
N TYR A 37 -6.00 -0.29 -3.94
CA TYR A 37 -4.93 -1.17 -3.46
C TYR A 37 -4.52 -2.21 -4.52
N GLN A 38 -5.48 -2.84 -5.19
CA GLN A 38 -5.22 -3.77 -6.28
C GLN A 38 -4.52 -3.06 -7.45
N HIS A 39 -4.99 -1.87 -7.84
CA HIS A 39 -4.36 -1.10 -8.91
C HIS A 39 -2.91 -0.77 -8.57
N ILE A 40 -2.63 -0.29 -7.35
CA ILE A 40 -1.24 -0.02 -6.90
C ILE A 40 -0.40 -1.30 -6.96
N THR A 41 -0.95 -2.41 -6.49
CA THR A 41 -0.25 -3.70 -6.45
C THR A 41 0.12 -4.17 -7.86
N TYR A 42 -0.84 -4.24 -8.78
CA TYR A 42 -0.62 -4.81 -10.11
C TYR A 42 0.03 -3.84 -11.11
N SER A 43 -0.24 -2.54 -11.02
CA SER A 43 0.31 -1.54 -11.94
C SER A 43 1.71 -1.04 -11.54
N HIS A 44 2.03 -1.02 -10.24
CA HIS A 44 3.25 -0.38 -9.74
C HIS A 44 4.16 -1.36 -8.98
N PHE A 45 3.62 -2.11 -8.04
CA PHE A 45 4.45 -2.97 -7.18
C PHE A 45 4.97 -4.23 -7.90
N LEU A 46 4.09 -5.02 -8.52
CA LEU A 46 4.48 -6.27 -9.19
C LEU A 46 5.50 -6.08 -10.34
N PRO A 47 5.42 -5.05 -11.19
CA PRO A 47 6.45 -4.80 -12.21
C PRO A 47 7.85 -4.59 -11.63
N LEU A 48 7.95 -3.95 -10.46
CA LEU A 48 9.23 -3.71 -9.78
C LEU A 48 9.78 -4.98 -9.12
N VAL A 49 8.90 -5.85 -8.62
CA VAL A 49 9.29 -7.08 -7.91
C VAL A 49 9.56 -8.25 -8.88
N LEU A 50 8.71 -8.44 -9.88
CA LEU A 50 8.78 -9.57 -10.81
C LEU A 50 9.52 -9.21 -12.11
N GLY A 51 9.73 -7.92 -12.37
CA GLY A 51 10.19 -7.40 -13.65
C GLY A 51 9.04 -7.15 -14.63
N TYR A 52 9.23 -6.15 -15.50
CA TYR A 52 8.24 -5.75 -16.50
C TYR A 52 7.90 -6.89 -17.48
N GLU A 53 8.89 -7.66 -17.92
CA GLU A 53 8.71 -8.77 -18.85
C GLU A 53 7.81 -9.87 -18.29
N ASN A 54 8.06 -10.30 -17.05
CA ASN A 54 7.22 -11.30 -16.38
C ASN A 54 5.79 -10.78 -16.16
N THR A 55 5.64 -9.51 -15.79
CA THR A 55 4.32 -8.91 -15.57
C THR A 55 3.48 -8.90 -16.85
N ILE A 56 4.12 -8.65 -18.00
CA ILE A 56 3.48 -8.75 -19.32
C ILE A 56 3.18 -10.21 -19.67
N LEU A 57 4.15 -11.10 -19.52
CA LEU A 57 4.03 -12.52 -19.85
C LEU A 57 2.86 -13.18 -19.12
N TYR A 58 2.73 -12.91 -17.81
CA TYR A 58 1.65 -13.43 -16.97
C TYR A 58 0.38 -12.58 -17.00
N LYS A 59 0.31 -11.56 -17.87
CA LYS A 59 -0.88 -10.70 -18.09
C LYS A 59 -1.41 -10.07 -16.81
N LEU A 60 -0.51 -9.59 -15.95
CA LEU A 60 -0.85 -9.09 -14.62
C LEU A 60 -1.31 -7.62 -14.61
N TYR A 61 -1.09 -6.86 -15.69
CA TYR A 61 -1.52 -5.47 -15.74
C TYR A 61 -3.05 -5.33 -15.74
N PRO A 62 -3.61 -4.41 -14.95
CA PRO A 62 -5.01 -4.06 -15.09
C PRO A 62 -5.25 -3.38 -16.43
N ARG A 63 -6.47 -3.49 -16.94
CA ARG A 63 -6.87 -2.76 -18.15
C ARG A 63 -6.88 -1.26 -17.87
N LYS A 64 -6.44 -0.46 -18.85
CA LYS A 64 -6.51 1.01 -18.78
C LYS A 64 -7.95 1.53 -18.74
N PHE A 65 -8.87 0.83 -19.41
CA PHE A 65 -10.27 1.22 -19.53
C PHE A 65 -11.19 0.00 -19.46
N GLY A 66 -12.39 0.21 -18.90
CA GLY A 66 -13.43 -0.81 -18.79
C GLY A 66 -13.12 -1.91 -17.78
N TYR A 67 -13.88 -3.00 -17.87
CA TYR A 67 -13.80 -4.12 -16.94
C TYR A 67 -12.77 -5.17 -17.38
N GLY A 68 -12.16 -5.84 -16.40
CA GLY A 68 -11.37 -7.04 -16.61
C GLY A 68 -12.28 -8.26 -16.84
N PHE A 69 -11.89 -9.14 -17.77
CA PHE A 69 -12.63 -10.36 -18.10
C PHE A 69 -11.86 -11.64 -17.71
N GLY A 70 -10.92 -11.52 -16.77
CA GLY A 70 -10.02 -12.62 -16.36
C GLY A 70 -10.51 -13.45 -15.18
N TYR A 71 -11.75 -13.26 -14.73
CA TYR A 71 -12.32 -14.07 -13.65
C TYR A 71 -12.57 -15.50 -14.14
N ASP A 72 -12.05 -16.47 -13.40
CA ASP A 72 -12.28 -17.89 -13.59
C ASP A 72 -12.59 -18.53 -12.23
N ALA A 73 -13.79 -19.10 -12.10
CA ALA A 73 -14.28 -19.72 -10.87
C ALA A 73 -13.54 -21.02 -10.51
N GLN A 74 -12.78 -21.60 -11.44
CA GLN A 74 -11.99 -22.82 -11.20
C GLN A 74 -10.61 -22.53 -10.60
N VAL A 75 -10.17 -21.26 -10.62
CA VAL A 75 -8.88 -20.87 -10.05
C VAL A 75 -8.95 -20.92 -8.52
N ASN A 76 -8.01 -21.64 -7.91
CA ASN A 76 -7.86 -21.66 -6.46
C ASN A 76 -7.18 -20.35 -5.98
N PRO A 77 -7.85 -19.50 -5.20
CA PRO A 77 -7.27 -18.26 -4.68
C PRO A 77 -6.38 -18.48 -3.44
N GLY A 78 -6.21 -19.72 -2.99
CA GLY A 78 -5.42 -20.08 -1.83
C GLY A 78 -3.94 -19.71 -2.00
N THR A 79 -3.37 -19.10 -0.96
CA THR A 79 -1.94 -18.76 -0.95
C THR A 79 -1.09 -20.02 -0.73
N LEU A 80 -0.10 -20.23 -1.60
CA LEU A 80 0.84 -21.34 -1.45
C LEU A 80 1.69 -21.17 -0.18
N ASN A 81 1.93 -22.25 0.55
CA ASN A 81 2.78 -22.24 1.75
C ASN A 81 4.16 -21.62 1.46
N MET A 82 4.81 -22.07 0.38
CA MET A 82 6.12 -21.57 -0.06
C MET A 82 6.16 -20.06 -0.33
N PHE A 83 5.04 -19.47 -0.75
CA PHE A 83 4.94 -18.02 -0.93
C PHE A 83 5.06 -17.30 0.41
N THR A 84 4.32 -17.76 1.42
CA THR A 84 4.30 -17.14 2.76
C THR A 84 5.57 -17.38 3.58
N THR A 85 6.18 -18.56 3.46
CA THR A 85 7.31 -18.96 4.30
C THR A 85 8.67 -18.58 3.73
N SER A 86 8.77 -18.41 2.41
CA SER A 86 10.04 -18.15 1.73
C SER A 86 9.94 -17.05 0.69
N ALA A 87 9.19 -17.26 -0.40
CA ALA A 87 9.31 -16.39 -1.59
C ALA A 87 9.02 -14.91 -1.29
N PHE A 88 7.94 -14.60 -0.57
CA PHE A 88 7.60 -13.20 -0.26
C PHE A 88 8.55 -12.57 0.78
N ARG A 89 9.23 -13.39 1.61
CA ARG A 89 10.25 -12.92 2.56
C ARG A 89 11.56 -12.54 1.89
N SER A 90 11.76 -12.85 0.60
CA SER A 90 12.89 -12.31 -0.17
C SER A 90 12.93 -10.77 -0.10
N LEU A 91 11.78 -10.12 0.05
CA LEU A 91 11.66 -8.68 0.26
C LEU A 91 12.21 -8.18 1.61
N HIS A 92 12.66 -9.06 2.51
CA HIS A 92 13.44 -8.61 3.67
C HIS A 92 14.81 -8.06 3.26
N SER A 93 15.33 -8.39 2.08
CA SER A 93 16.62 -7.87 1.61
C SER A 93 16.59 -6.36 1.36
N ILE A 94 15.43 -5.78 1.07
CA ILE A 94 15.26 -4.36 0.77
C ILE A 94 15.01 -3.49 2.02
N VAL A 95 14.91 -4.10 3.20
CA VAL A 95 14.61 -3.39 4.46
C VAL A 95 15.89 -2.70 4.98
N PRO A 96 15.93 -1.35 5.08
CA PRO A 96 17.10 -0.63 5.57
C PRO A 96 17.33 -0.85 7.07
N GLY A 97 18.59 -0.70 7.51
CA GLY A 97 18.97 -0.84 8.93
C GLY A 97 18.56 0.35 9.82
N HIS A 98 18.05 1.43 9.24
CA HIS A 98 17.62 2.65 9.91
C HIS A 98 16.36 3.21 9.24
N VAL A 99 15.67 4.13 9.92
CA VAL A 99 14.47 4.81 9.43
C VAL A 99 14.67 6.31 9.57
N GLU A 100 14.46 7.04 8.48
CA GLU A 100 14.60 8.50 8.43
C GLU A 100 13.28 9.23 8.74
N PHE A 101 13.36 10.34 9.49
CA PHE A 101 12.23 11.21 9.82
C PHE A 101 12.49 12.66 9.35
N PRO A 102 12.42 12.95 8.04
CA PRO A 102 12.60 14.31 7.52
C PRO A 102 11.46 15.25 7.92
N MET A 103 11.83 16.44 8.43
CA MET A 103 10.89 17.47 8.91
C MET A 103 10.17 18.19 7.75
N GLU A 104 10.90 18.55 6.70
CA GLU A 104 10.34 19.13 5.46
C GLU A 104 10.76 18.40 4.19
N VAL A 105 10.07 18.70 3.08
CA VAL A 105 10.37 18.16 1.75
C VAL A 105 11.63 18.83 1.20
N GLY A 106 12.71 18.06 1.05
CA GLY A 106 13.98 18.54 0.48
C GLY A 106 15.11 18.73 1.49
N GLU A 107 14.84 18.69 2.79
CA GLU A 107 15.86 18.84 3.83
C GLU A 107 16.58 17.53 4.14
N CYS A 108 17.89 17.56 4.41
CA CYS A 108 18.58 16.37 4.95
C CYS A 108 17.90 15.91 6.24
N PRO A 109 17.72 14.59 6.45
CA PRO A 109 17.02 14.10 7.64
C PRO A 109 17.77 14.56 8.90
N LEU A 110 17.12 15.41 9.70
CA LEU A 110 17.62 15.83 11.01
C LEU A 110 17.70 14.65 12.00
N SER A 111 16.96 13.57 11.74
CA SER A 111 16.92 12.39 12.60
C SER A 111 16.82 11.10 11.79
N SER A 112 17.72 10.15 12.10
CA SER A 112 17.68 8.76 11.66
C SER A 112 17.75 7.87 12.89
N LYS A 113 16.87 6.87 12.96
CA LYS A 113 16.81 5.92 14.09
C LYS A 113 17.13 4.51 13.59
N PRO A 114 17.98 3.73 14.29
CA PRO A 114 18.13 2.32 13.99
C PRO A 114 16.79 1.60 13.95
N LEU A 115 16.59 0.66 13.02
CA LEU A 115 15.32 -0.05 12.86
C LEU A 115 14.88 -0.73 14.17
N VAL A 116 15.82 -1.28 14.92
CA VAL A 116 15.58 -1.91 16.23
C VAL A 116 14.95 -0.96 17.27
N GLU A 117 15.19 0.34 17.15
CA GLU A 117 14.59 1.35 18.03
C GLU A 117 13.19 1.77 17.61
N VAL A 118 12.79 1.49 16.38
CA VAL A 118 11.46 1.82 15.84
C VAL A 118 10.51 0.63 15.92
N MET A 119 11.06 -0.59 15.85
CA MET A 119 10.30 -1.84 15.91
C MET A 119 9.44 -1.93 17.17
N ASN A 120 8.15 -2.25 16.99
CA ASN A 120 7.16 -2.41 18.06
C ASN A 120 6.98 -1.17 18.96
N ARG A 121 7.24 0.03 18.44
CA ARG A 121 7.07 1.29 19.18
C ARG A 121 5.98 2.19 18.57
N PRO A 122 4.68 1.86 18.78
CA PRO A 122 3.58 2.57 18.10
C PRO A 122 3.44 4.04 18.53
N TYR A 123 3.93 4.41 19.72
CA TYR A 123 3.89 5.79 20.21
C TYR A 123 4.65 6.77 19.30
N LEU A 124 5.68 6.29 18.59
CA LEU A 124 6.42 7.09 17.62
C LEU A 124 5.53 7.62 16.49
N LEU A 125 4.42 6.96 16.16
CA LEU A 125 3.48 7.44 15.15
C LEU A 125 2.54 8.53 15.67
N VAL A 126 2.32 8.58 16.99
CA VAL A 126 1.38 9.49 17.66
C VAL A 126 2.05 10.80 18.05
N GLU A 127 3.37 10.76 18.26
CA GLU A 127 4.19 11.97 18.40
C GLU A 127 3.98 12.93 17.22
N GLU A 128 3.87 14.22 17.54
CA GLU A 128 3.44 15.24 16.59
C GLU A 128 4.36 15.30 15.37
N GLY A 129 3.77 15.27 14.17
CA GLY A 129 4.50 15.33 12.90
C GLY A 129 5.19 14.03 12.45
N ASN A 130 5.38 13.04 13.34
CA ASN A 130 6.15 11.84 13.00
C ASN A 130 5.49 10.97 11.94
N PHE A 131 4.16 10.89 11.89
CA PHE A 131 3.48 10.13 10.83
C PHE A 131 3.81 10.69 9.44
N ASP A 132 3.76 12.01 9.28
CA ASP A 132 4.05 12.68 8.01
C ASP A 132 5.55 12.61 7.68
N SER A 133 6.41 12.79 8.69
CA SER A 133 7.86 12.62 8.54
C SER A 133 8.23 11.21 8.11
N LEU A 134 7.59 10.18 8.68
CA LEU A 134 7.81 8.78 8.29
C LEU A 134 7.35 8.51 6.85
N LEU A 135 6.20 9.04 6.44
CA LEU A 135 5.74 8.94 5.06
C LEU A 135 6.73 9.59 4.07
N ARG A 136 7.25 10.78 4.40
CA ARG A 136 8.31 11.43 3.61
C ARG A 136 9.57 10.57 3.56
N GLY A 137 9.95 9.96 4.69
CA GLY A 137 11.05 8.99 4.78
C GLY A 137 10.88 7.86 3.78
N PHE A 138 9.71 7.20 3.74
CA PHE A 138 9.43 6.11 2.79
C PHE A 138 9.52 6.51 1.31
N THR A 139 9.34 7.78 0.97
CA THR A 139 9.46 8.27 -0.42
C THR A 139 10.87 8.66 -0.84
N ARG A 140 11.76 8.89 0.13
CA ARG A 140 13.11 9.43 -0.12
C ARG A 140 14.21 8.45 0.21
N GLN A 141 14.06 7.72 1.31
CA GLN A 141 15.06 6.79 1.77
C GLN A 141 15.16 5.63 0.77
N ALA A 142 16.36 5.38 0.29
CA ALA A 142 16.62 4.24 -0.58
C ALA A 142 16.42 2.92 0.19
N SER A 143 15.92 1.90 -0.49
CA SER A 143 16.01 0.54 0.01
C SER A 143 17.48 0.08 0.07
N ASN A 144 17.75 -0.97 0.84
CA ASN A 144 19.04 -1.67 0.81
C ASN A 144 19.37 -2.27 -0.56
#